data_AF-A0A7I4ADH0-F1
#
_entry.id   AF-A0A7I4ADH0-F1
#
_cell.length_a   1.000
_cell.length_b   1.000
_cell.length_c   1.000
_cell.angle_alpha   90.00
_cell.angle_beta   90.00
_cell.angle_gamma   90.00
#
_symmetry.space_group_name_H-M   'P 1'
#
loop_
_entity.id
_entity.type
_entity.pdbx_description
1 polymer ?
#
loop_
_entity_poly.entity_id
_entity_poly.type
_entity_poly.pdbx_seq_one_letter_code
_entity_poly.pdbx_strand_id
1 'polypeptide(L)'
;MASFGMSGKEMLQSRHIDEVNVDGTCHILDSCAKCGVRRLVYTSTYNVVYGGQEIRNGTENLPYFPIEKHVDPYGRSKALAEQFVIRSSGRPLGNKKGKRLYTCALRPAAIYGPGEQRHFPRIIQMARLGLLKFRIGGPNILTDWVYGDNLVHAQLLASMALIDDLPGRSGIPPAAGQAYFISDGAPLNSFELIKPIVEGVGYTMPQRELSVKSAMTLAWGMYAFYGLLYPWLQKSWIPEPFILPAEVFKVGVTHYCSTWKARQEIGYTAIVDKKDALDRTVTYWKERHSQELDGPPLLSWIFLLGGMFLLFLCVYVPAPFMGPLEFIRWIGLFIFRSQETLRIILYLACLAHLLEGIYAWIVAMKADRKNARGWFWQTLALGYPSLQYLLKRAEKKKLHQK
;
A
#
# COMPACT_ATOMS: atom_id res chain seq x y z
N MET A 1 11.16 -8.35 -12.82
CA MET A 1 10.04 -8.85 -12.00
C MET A 1 8.75 -8.53 -12.72
N ALA A 2 7.87 -9.51 -12.90
CA ALA A 2 6.47 -9.23 -13.20
C ALA A 2 5.70 -9.36 -11.87
N SER A 3 5.06 -8.26 -11.43
CA SER A 3 4.35 -8.23 -10.15
C SER A 3 3.24 -7.18 -10.19
N PHE A 4 2.00 -7.63 -10.10
CA PHE A 4 0.78 -6.83 -10.05
C PHE A 4 -0.20 -7.44 -9.04
N GLY A 5 -0.99 -6.61 -8.35
CA GLY A 5 -2.04 -7.09 -7.43
C GLY A 5 -1.64 -7.31 -5.98
N MET A 6 -0.55 -6.71 -5.50
CA MET A 6 -0.07 -6.91 -4.11
C MET A 6 -0.95 -6.27 -3.04
N SER A 7 -1.55 -5.12 -3.36
CA SER A 7 -2.30 -4.28 -2.42
C SER A 7 -3.36 -3.45 -3.16
N GLY A 8 -4.41 -3.04 -2.46
CA GLY A 8 -5.41 -2.08 -2.96
C GLY A 8 -6.35 -2.65 -4.01
N LYS A 9 -6.91 -1.78 -4.86
CA LYS A 9 -7.83 -2.17 -5.95
C LYS A 9 -7.22 -3.18 -6.92
N GLU A 10 -5.90 -3.18 -7.08
CA GLU A 10 -5.18 -4.12 -7.95
C GLU A 10 -5.40 -5.57 -7.51
N MET A 11 -5.57 -5.84 -6.21
CA MET A 11 -5.80 -7.20 -5.67
C MET A 11 -7.08 -7.86 -6.21
N LEU A 12 -8.01 -7.07 -6.72
CA LEU A 12 -9.31 -7.52 -7.21
C LEU A 12 -9.29 -7.86 -8.72
N GLN A 13 -8.20 -7.54 -9.43
CA GLN A 13 -8.10 -7.68 -10.89
C GLN A 13 -7.43 -9.02 -11.28
N SER A 14 -8.05 -10.14 -10.88
CA SER A 14 -7.48 -11.50 -11.00
C SER A 14 -6.93 -11.84 -12.39
N ARG A 15 -7.64 -11.46 -13.45
CA ARG A 15 -7.19 -11.71 -14.83
C ARG A 15 -5.89 -10.96 -15.15
N HIS A 16 -5.83 -9.68 -14.82
CA HIS A 16 -4.63 -8.87 -15.09
C HIS A 16 -3.45 -9.31 -14.22
N ILE A 17 -3.73 -9.79 -13.00
CA ILE A 17 -2.74 -10.42 -12.13
C ILE A 17 -2.11 -11.64 -12.83
N ASP A 18 -2.90 -12.52 -13.43
CA ASP A 18 -2.37 -13.70 -14.14
C ASP A 18 -1.59 -13.31 -15.41
N GLU A 19 -2.14 -12.41 -16.23
CA GLU A 19 -1.49 -11.89 -17.45
C GLU A 19 -0.09 -11.32 -17.14
N VAL A 20 0.03 -10.55 -16.06
CA VAL A 20 1.31 -9.96 -15.66
C VAL A 20 2.20 -11.01 -14.99
N ASN A 21 1.71 -11.64 -13.92
CA ASN A 21 2.57 -12.41 -13.02
C ASN A 21 2.90 -13.80 -13.58
N VAL A 22 1.94 -14.47 -14.21
CA VAL A 22 2.11 -15.83 -14.74
C VAL A 22 2.61 -15.76 -16.17
N ASP A 23 1.84 -15.18 -17.08
CA ASP A 23 2.17 -15.17 -18.51
C ASP A 23 3.44 -14.33 -18.76
N GLY A 24 3.56 -13.18 -18.09
CA GLY A 24 4.78 -12.38 -18.11
C GLY A 24 6.02 -13.16 -17.63
N THR A 25 5.88 -14.03 -16.62
CA THR A 25 6.99 -14.88 -16.17
C THR A 25 7.34 -15.95 -17.21
N CYS A 26 6.35 -16.59 -17.83
CA CYS A 26 6.56 -17.54 -18.93
C CYS A 26 7.29 -16.89 -20.11
N HIS A 27 6.87 -15.68 -20.52
CA HIS A 27 7.54 -14.92 -21.57
C HIS A 27 9.00 -14.60 -21.24
N ILE A 28 9.32 -14.25 -19.99
CA ILE A 28 10.70 -14.02 -19.56
C ILE A 28 11.51 -15.32 -19.65
N LEU A 29 10.99 -16.45 -19.17
CA LEU A 29 11.67 -17.74 -19.22
C LEU A 29 11.98 -18.18 -20.66
N ASP A 30 11.02 -18.02 -21.57
CA ASP A 30 11.22 -18.34 -22.99
C ASP A 30 12.21 -17.38 -23.66
N SER A 31 12.16 -16.09 -23.31
CA SER A 31 13.13 -15.11 -23.79
C SER A 31 14.54 -15.42 -23.30
N CYS A 32 14.69 -15.83 -22.04
CA CYS A 32 15.97 -16.29 -21.51
C CYS A 32 16.52 -17.48 -22.33
N ALA A 33 15.68 -18.46 -22.62
CA ALA A 33 16.06 -19.62 -23.42
C ALA A 33 16.47 -19.25 -24.85
N LYS A 34 15.71 -18.36 -25.52
CA LYS A 34 15.96 -17.88 -26.89
C LYS A 34 17.22 -17.01 -27.00
N CYS A 35 17.41 -16.07 -26.07
CA CYS A 35 18.53 -15.14 -26.06
C CYS A 35 19.80 -15.73 -25.42
N GLY A 36 19.74 -16.96 -24.89
CA GLY A 36 20.89 -17.60 -24.25
C GLY A 36 21.28 -16.95 -22.92
N VAL A 37 20.32 -16.37 -22.19
CA VAL A 37 20.53 -15.89 -20.82
C VAL A 37 20.73 -17.10 -19.92
N ARG A 38 21.83 -17.12 -19.17
CA ARG A 38 22.19 -18.27 -18.33
C ARG A 38 21.64 -18.23 -16.91
N ARG A 39 21.26 -17.06 -16.41
CA ARG A 39 21.01 -16.84 -14.99
C ARG A 39 19.77 -15.97 -14.81
N LEU A 40 18.83 -16.44 -14.00
CA LEU A 40 17.61 -15.71 -13.69
C LEU A 40 17.31 -15.78 -12.19
N VAL A 41 17.37 -14.63 -11.53
CA VAL A 41 16.88 -14.47 -10.15
C VAL A 41 15.44 -13.98 -10.22
N TYR A 42 14.52 -14.76 -9.66
CA TYR A 42 13.11 -14.40 -9.58
C TYR A 42 12.75 -13.91 -8.19
N THR A 43 12.20 -12.69 -8.08
CA THR A 43 11.64 -12.21 -6.82
C THR A 43 10.20 -12.70 -6.71
N SER A 44 10.01 -13.66 -5.82
CA SER A 44 8.76 -14.25 -5.41
C SER A 44 8.23 -13.54 -4.16
N THR A 45 7.62 -14.26 -3.23
CA THR A 45 7.04 -13.75 -1.99
C THR A 45 6.85 -14.88 -0.99
N TYR A 46 6.87 -14.59 0.32
CA TYR A 46 6.45 -15.58 1.33
C TYR A 46 5.00 -16.05 1.15
N ASN A 47 4.14 -15.28 0.47
CA ASN A 47 2.74 -15.66 0.22
C ASN A 47 2.63 -16.99 -0.54
N VAL A 48 3.66 -17.46 -1.25
CA VAL A 48 3.60 -18.75 -1.97
C VAL A 48 3.43 -19.97 -1.05
N VAL A 49 3.70 -19.83 0.26
CA VAL A 49 3.48 -20.87 1.29
C VAL A 49 2.45 -20.47 2.33
N TYR A 50 1.84 -19.28 2.21
CA TYR A 50 1.02 -18.68 3.26
C TYR A 50 -0.37 -18.30 2.72
N GLY A 51 -1.41 -18.69 3.46
CA GLY A 51 -2.81 -18.37 3.19
C GLY A 51 -3.63 -18.07 4.44
N GLY A 52 -2.98 -17.57 5.50
CA GLY A 52 -3.64 -17.18 6.76
C GLY A 52 -3.44 -18.15 7.92
N GLN A 53 -2.68 -19.24 7.74
CA GLN A 53 -2.27 -20.13 8.81
C GLN A 53 -1.08 -19.56 9.60
N GLU A 54 -0.98 -19.88 10.88
CA GLU A 54 0.17 -19.47 11.69
C GLU A 54 1.46 -20.16 11.22
N ILE A 55 2.54 -19.39 11.04
CA ILE A 55 3.87 -19.89 10.69
C ILE A 55 4.88 -19.29 11.66
N ARG A 56 5.60 -20.15 12.39
CA ARG A 56 6.69 -19.72 13.27
C ARG A 56 7.97 -20.35 12.81
N ASN A 57 8.93 -19.51 12.45
CA ASN A 57 10.26 -19.94 11.99
C ASN A 57 10.18 -20.94 10.82
N GLY A 58 9.28 -20.68 9.86
CA GLY A 58 9.09 -21.53 8.68
C GLY A 58 10.35 -21.65 7.83
N THR A 59 10.56 -22.79 7.18
CA THR A 59 11.73 -23.03 6.30
C THR A 59 11.27 -23.33 4.88
N GLU A 60 12.20 -23.41 3.93
CA GLU A 60 11.90 -23.70 2.52
C GLU A 60 11.28 -25.09 2.29
N ASN A 61 11.25 -25.94 3.31
CA ASN A 61 10.54 -27.22 3.30
C ASN A 61 9.01 -27.08 3.41
N LEU A 62 8.51 -25.89 3.75
CA LEU A 62 7.08 -25.62 3.73
C LEU A 62 6.54 -25.86 2.31
N PRO A 63 5.45 -26.64 2.18
CA PRO A 63 4.83 -26.87 0.88
C PRO A 63 4.27 -25.55 0.33
N TYR A 64 4.18 -25.46 -0.99
CA TYR A 64 3.37 -24.42 -1.61
C TYR A 64 1.96 -24.47 -1.02
N PHE A 65 1.41 -23.30 -0.72
CA PHE A 65 0.03 -23.23 -0.26
C PHE A 65 -0.90 -23.69 -1.39
N PRO A 66 -1.97 -24.45 -1.11
CA PRO A 66 -2.83 -24.98 -2.15
C PRO A 66 -3.43 -23.85 -3.02
N ILE A 67 -3.28 -23.98 -4.34
CA ILE A 67 -3.58 -22.94 -5.34
C ILE A 67 -5.03 -22.47 -5.23
N GLU A 68 -5.95 -23.41 -4.99
CA GLU A 68 -7.39 -23.20 -4.85
C GLU A 68 -7.81 -22.56 -3.52
N LYS A 69 -6.93 -22.55 -2.51
CA LYS A 69 -7.23 -22.02 -1.17
C LYS A 69 -6.70 -20.60 -0.95
N HIS A 70 -5.90 -20.07 -1.87
CA HIS A 70 -5.40 -18.70 -1.75
C HIS A 70 -6.55 -17.71 -1.66
N VAL A 71 -6.51 -16.86 -0.63
CA VAL A 71 -7.51 -15.81 -0.42
C VAL A 71 -7.32 -14.63 -1.38
N ASP A 72 -6.10 -14.41 -1.87
CA ASP A 72 -5.80 -13.41 -2.89
C ASP A 72 -5.22 -14.01 -4.19
N PRO A 73 -5.62 -13.51 -5.38
CA PRO A 73 -5.07 -13.96 -6.65
C PRO A 73 -3.56 -13.73 -6.80
N TYR A 74 -3.00 -12.72 -6.10
CA TYR A 74 -1.57 -12.42 -6.16
C TYR A 74 -0.73 -13.57 -5.60
N GLY A 75 -0.98 -14.01 -4.38
CA GLY A 75 -0.29 -15.16 -3.77
C GLY A 75 -0.35 -16.39 -4.66
N ARG A 76 -1.53 -16.70 -5.20
CA ARG A 76 -1.76 -17.79 -6.16
C ARG A 76 -0.88 -17.66 -7.41
N SER A 77 -0.94 -16.50 -8.08
CA SER A 77 -0.19 -16.25 -9.32
C SER A 77 1.32 -16.33 -9.10
N LYS A 78 1.82 -15.83 -7.96
CA LYS A 78 3.24 -15.89 -7.61
C LYS A 78 3.69 -17.32 -7.29
N ALA A 79 2.83 -18.14 -6.68
CA ALA A 79 3.11 -19.55 -6.44
C ALA A 79 3.26 -20.32 -7.75
N LEU A 80 2.35 -20.12 -8.72
CA LEU A 80 2.45 -20.72 -10.05
C LEU A 80 3.71 -20.29 -10.80
N ALA A 81 3.97 -18.97 -10.83
CA ALA A 81 5.13 -18.42 -11.50
C ALA A 81 6.47 -18.88 -10.86
N GLU A 82 6.55 -18.97 -9.53
CA GLU A 82 7.73 -19.52 -8.84
C GLU A 82 7.96 -20.99 -9.24
N GLN A 83 6.91 -21.81 -9.27
CA GLN A 83 7.03 -23.20 -9.70
C GLN A 83 7.55 -23.32 -11.14
N PHE A 84 7.09 -22.48 -12.06
CA PHE A 84 7.61 -22.46 -13.44
C PHE A 84 9.08 -22.06 -13.50
N VAL A 85 9.49 -21.05 -12.72
CA VAL A 85 10.89 -20.62 -12.65
C VAL A 85 11.77 -21.74 -12.12
N ILE A 86 11.41 -22.36 -11.00
CA ILE A 86 12.22 -23.42 -10.37
C ILE A 86 12.33 -24.64 -11.28
N ARG A 87 11.21 -25.08 -11.90
CA ARG A 87 11.21 -26.19 -12.86
C ARG A 87 12.01 -25.91 -14.14
N SER A 88 12.20 -24.64 -14.50
CA SER A 88 13.00 -24.24 -15.65
C SER A 88 14.50 -24.22 -15.39
N SER A 89 14.93 -24.40 -14.13
CA SER A 89 16.36 -24.49 -13.80
C SER A 89 16.97 -25.73 -14.45
N GLY A 90 18.13 -25.57 -15.08
CA GLY A 90 18.81 -26.60 -15.85
C GLY A 90 18.33 -26.75 -17.30
N ARG A 91 17.32 -25.98 -17.76
CA ARG A 91 16.82 -26.03 -19.14
C ARG A 91 17.95 -25.74 -20.15
N PRO A 92 18.14 -26.54 -21.21
CA PRO A 92 19.12 -26.27 -22.26
C PRO A 92 18.84 -24.95 -22.99
N LEU A 93 19.91 -24.20 -23.32
CA LEU A 93 19.80 -22.99 -24.13
C LEU A 93 19.95 -23.36 -25.61
N GLY A 94 18.96 -22.98 -26.44
CA GLY A 94 18.81 -23.48 -27.82
C GLY A 94 19.98 -23.20 -28.76
N ASN A 95 20.83 -22.22 -28.44
CA ASN A 95 21.85 -21.70 -29.35
C ASN A 95 23.29 -22.06 -28.99
N LYS A 96 23.57 -22.80 -27.89
CA LYS A 96 24.95 -23.07 -27.44
C LYS A 96 25.08 -24.45 -26.80
N LYS A 97 25.79 -25.37 -27.49
CA LYS A 97 26.06 -26.74 -27.00
C LYS A 97 26.61 -26.69 -25.56
N GLY A 98 25.88 -27.30 -24.63
CA GLY A 98 26.29 -27.48 -23.23
C GLY A 98 25.85 -26.39 -22.23
N LYS A 99 25.31 -25.24 -22.66
CA LYS A 99 24.89 -24.18 -21.73
C LYS A 99 23.44 -24.35 -21.27
N ARG A 100 23.19 -24.07 -19.99
CA ARG A 100 21.88 -24.21 -19.34
C ARG A 100 21.42 -22.89 -18.73
N LEU A 101 20.11 -22.75 -18.56
CA LEU A 101 19.49 -21.69 -17.77
C LEU A 101 19.45 -22.14 -16.31
N TYR A 102 20.14 -21.45 -15.41
CA TYR A 102 20.02 -21.63 -13.97
C TYR A 102 19.12 -20.55 -13.38
N THR A 103 18.17 -20.97 -12.56
CA THR A 103 17.20 -20.07 -11.94
C THR A 103 17.20 -20.24 -10.43
N CYS A 104 16.81 -19.20 -9.70
CA CYS A 104 16.48 -19.29 -8.28
C CYS A 104 15.34 -18.33 -7.94
N ALA A 105 14.70 -18.53 -6.79
CA ALA A 105 13.62 -17.69 -6.30
C ALA A 105 13.93 -17.10 -4.92
N LEU A 106 13.63 -15.83 -4.73
CA LEU A 106 13.69 -15.17 -3.42
C LEU A 106 12.28 -14.91 -2.94
N ARG A 107 11.95 -15.36 -1.73
CA ARG A 107 10.67 -15.16 -1.04
C ARG A 107 10.86 -14.07 0.01
N PRO A 108 10.88 -12.79 -0.37
CA PRO A 108 10.97 -11.69 0.58
C PRO A 108 9.76 -11.69 1.51
N ALA A 109 10.02 -11.28 2.75
CA ALA A 109 9.01 -10.84 3.70
C ALA A 109 8.36 -9.50 3.28
N ALA A 110 7.61 -8.85 4.16
CA ALA A 110 7.05 -7.54 3.87
C ALA A 110 8.17 -6.49 3.66
N ILE A 111 8.12 -5.77 2.54
CA ILE A 111 9.19 -4.83 2.17
C ILE A 111 8.89 -3.47 2.77
N TYR A 112 9.89 -2.85 3.40
CA TYR A 112 9.83 -1.46 3.86
C TYR A 112 11.09 -0.69 3.44
N GLY A 113 11.00 0.63 3.43
CA GLY A 113 12.13 1.49 3.10
C GLY A 113 11.71 2.78 2.39
N PRO A 114 12.66 3.70 2.18
CA PRO A 114 12.52 4.79 1.24
C PRO A 114 12.04 4.29 -0.13
N GLY A 115 11.10 5.02 -0.74
CA GLY A 115 10.61 4.69 -2.07
C GLY A 115 9.55 3.58 -2.14
N GLU A 116 9.20 2.91 -1.03
CA GLU A 116 8.08 1.95 -1.01
C GLU A 116 6.77 2.63 -1.45
N GLN A 117 6.13 2.13 -2.52
CA GLN A 117 4.97 2.78 -3.15
C GLN A 117 3.64 2.03 -2.94
N ARG A 118 3.60 0.93 -2.17
CA ARG A 118 2.41 0.07 -2.12
C ARG A 118 1.66 0.14 -0.80
N HIS A 119 2.34 0.08 0.33
CA HIS A 119 1.68 -0.04 1.64
C HIS A 119 1.64 1.31 2.35
N PHE A 120 2.79 1.98 2.48
CA PHE A 120 2.87 3.22 3.25
C PHE A 120 2.06 4.39 2.66
N PRO A 121 2.02 4.63 1.34
CA PRO A 121 1.15 5.70 0.81
C PRO A 121 -0.32 5.47 1.18
N ARG A 122 -0.80 4.21 1.13
CA ARG A 122 -2.18 3.85 1.49
C ARG A 122 -2.41 4.01 3.00
N ILE A 123 -1.48 3.56 3.83
CA ILE A 123 -1.58 3.70 5.29
C ILE A 123 -1.61 5.18 5.69
N ILE A 124 -0.71 6.00 5.14
CA ILE A 124 -0.66 7.45 5.40
C ILE A 124 -1.92 8.13 4.88
N GLN A 125 -2.43 7.75 3.70
CA GLN A 125 -3.69 8.28 3.19
C GLN A 125 -4.88 7.92 4.10
N MET A 126 -4.95 6.69 4.61
CA MET A 126 -5.97 6.29 5.59
C MET A 126 -5.84 7.08 6.89
N ALA A 127 -4.61 7.33 7.36
CA ALA A 127 -4.37 8.16 8.54
C ALA A 127 -4.83 9.60 8.31
N ARG A 128 -4.48 10.20 7.16
CA ARG A 128 -4.94 11.54 6.75
C ARG A 128 -6.47 11.65 6.68
N LEU A 129 -7.12 10.65 6.09
CA LEU A 129 -8.58 10.61 5.99
C LEU A 129 -9.27 10.29 7.33
N GLY A 130 -8.50 10.01 8.39
CA GLY A 130 -9.01 9.63 9.70
C GLY A 130 -9.62 8.22 9.74
N LEU A 131 -9.32 7.38 8.75
CA LEU A 131 -9.83 6.02 8.59
C LEU A 131 -8.96 4.97 9.29
N LEU A 132 -7.71 5.27 9.61
CA LEU A 132 -6.83 4.38 10.39
C LEU A 132 -7.28 4.29 11.86
N LYS A 133 -8.38 3.56 12.12
CA LYS A 133 -9.08 3.52 13.42
C LYS A 133 -8.72 2.35 14.31
N PHE A 134 -8.18 1.27 13.74
CA PHE A 134 -7.96 0.02 14.47
C PHE A 134 -6.59 -0.59 14.15
N ARG A 135 -5.98 -1.22 15.16
CA ARG A 135 -4.92 -2.23 14.99
C ARG A 135 -5.59 -3.59 14.87
N ILE A 136 -5.16 -4.40 13.91
CA ILE A 136 -5.81 -5.69 13.62
C ILE A 136 -5.03 -6.79 14.31
N GLY A 137 -5.75 -7.60 15.08
CA GLY A 137 -5.13 -8.63 15.92
C GLY A 137 -4.47 -8.05 17.17
N GLY A 138 -3.85 -8.94 17.96
CA GLY A 138 -3.24 -8.60 19.24
C GLY A 138 -1.78 -8.11 19.15
N PRO A 139 -1.21 -7.62 20.27
CA PRO A 139 0.15 -7.08 20.31
C PRO A 139 1.23 -8.14 20.04
N ASN A 140 0.97 -9.41 20.35
CA ASN A 140 1.95 -10.49 20.26
C ASN A 140 2.06 -11.14 18.87
N ILE A 141 1.38 -10.57 17.85
CA ILE A 141 1.51 -11.04 16.47
C ILE A 141 2.86 -10.63 15.92
N LEU A 142 3.59 -11.58 15.34
CA LEU A 142 4.91 -11.36 14.78
C LEU A 142 4.92 -11.61 13.28
N THR A 143 5.46 -10.65 12.53
CA THR A 143 5.64 -10.73 11.08
C THR A 143 7.08 -10.36 10.71
N ASP A 144 7.59 -10.97 9.65
CA ASP A 144 8.89 -10.61 9.11
C ASP A 144 8.81 -9.40 8.18
N TRP A 145 9.87 -8.61 8.21
CA TRP A 145 10.08 -7.49 7.31
C TRP A 145 11.49 -7.55 6.71
N VAL A 146 11.65 -6.93 5.54
CA VAL A 146 12.93 -6.77 4.87
C VAL A 146 13.09 -5.34 4.39
N TYR A 147 14.22 -4.72 4.72
CA TYR A 147 14.55 -3.41 4.19
C TYR A 147 14.87 -3.50 2.69
N GLY A 148 14.45 -2.50 1.91
CA GLY A 148 14.64 -2.47 0.46
C GLY A 148 16.07 -2.77 0.01
N ASP A 149 17.07 -2.14 0.64
CA ASP A 149 18.49 -2.34 0.29
C ASP A 149 18.99 -3.74 0.69
N ASN A 150 18.49 -4.29 1.81
CA ASN A 150 18.80 -5.66 2.22
C ASN A 150 18.24 -6.67 1.21
N LEU A 151 17.05 -6.42 0.67
CA LEU A 151 16.48 -7.26 -0.39
C LEU A 151 17.30 -7.17 -1.70
N VAL A 152 17.74 -5.97 -2.09
CA VAL A 152 18.63 -5.80 -3.25
C VAL A 152 19.95 -6.54 -3.02
N HIS A 153 20.52 -6.46 -1.82
CA HIS A 153 21.71 -7.22 -1.45
C HIS A 153 21.49 -8.73 -1.60
N ALA A 154 20.36 -9.26 -1.12
CA ALA A 154 20.00 -10.68 -1.32
C ALA A 154 19.88 -11.06 -2.81
N GLN A 155 19.33 -10.18 -3.65
CA GLN A 155 19.23 -10.40 -5.10
C GLN A 155 20.61 -10.48 -5.77
N LEU A 156 21.55 -9.61 -5.37
CA LEU A 156 22.92 -9.64 -5.85
C LEU A 156 23.64 -10.93 -5.45
N LEU A 157 23.52 -11.33 -4.18
CA LEU A 157 24.10 -12.58 -3.68
C LEU A 157 23.52 -13.81 -4.39
N ALA A 158 22.21 -13.85 -4.57
CA ALA A 158 21.55 -14.92 -5.33
C ALA A 158 22.03 -14.98 -6.78
N SER A 159 22.25 -13.81 -7.42
CA SER A 159 22.83 -13.75 -8.76
C SER A 159 24.25 -14.30 -8.81
N MET A 160 25.08 -13.97 -7.82
CA MET A 160 26.44 -14.50 -7.69
C MET A 160 26.45 -16.02 -7.43
N ALA A 161 25.49 -16.51 -6.65
CA ALA A 161 25.33 -17.94 -6.36
C ALA A 161 24.82 -18.77 -7.54
N LEU A 162 24.38 -18.13 -8.64
CA LEU A 162 24.05 -18.76 -9.91
C LEU A 162 25.21 -18.77 -10.92
N ILE A 163 26.38 -18.26 -10.56
CA ILE A 163 27.55 -18.26 -11.44
C ILE A 163 28.08 -19.69 -11.61
N ASP A 164 28.12 -20.13 -12.87
CA ASP A 164 28.49 -21.48 -13.33
C ASP A 164 29.88 -21.55 -14.01
N ASP A 165 30.60 -20.43 -14.09
CA ASP A 165 31.87 -20.32 -14.83
C ASP A 165 33.02 -19.70 -14.01
N LEU A 166 32.96 -19.81 -12.69
CA LEU A 166 34.06 -19.42 -11.81
C LEU A 166 35.23 -20.43 -11.91
N PRO A 167 36.48 -19.97 -12.07
CA PRO A 167 37.65 -20.84 -12.01
C PRO A 167 37.69 -21.62 -10.69
N GLY A 168 37.84 -22.95 -10.77
CA GLY A 168 37.86 -23.83 -9.60
C GLY A 168 36.48 -24.26 -9.07
N ARG A 169 35.37 -23.81 -9.68
CA ARG A 169 34.01 -24.22 -9.30
C ARG A 169 33.39 -25.07 -10.40
N SER A 170 33.43 -26.40 -10.24
CA SER A 170 32.80 -27.35 -11.16
C SER A 170 31.47 -27.85 -10.58
N GLY A 171 30.39 -27.84 -11.38
CA GLY A 171 29.11 -28.43 -11.00
C GLY A 171 27.93 -27.47 -11.14
N ILE A 172 26.78 -27.88 -10.60
CA ILE A 172 25.56 -27.07 -10.58
C ILE A 172 25.74 -25.95 -9.54
N PRO A 173 25.46 -24.67 -9.90
CA PRO A 173 25.55 -23.57 -8.94
C PRO A 173 24.64 -23.83 -7.72
N PRO A 174 25.06 -23.47 -6.49
CA PRO A 174 24.30 -23.80 -5.27
C PRO A 174 22.88 -23.24 -5.27
N ALA A 175 22.66 -22.06 -5.87
CA ALA A 175 21.34 -21.46 -5.94
C ALA A 175 20.44 -22.05 -7.05
N ALA A 176 20.98 -22.88 -7.94
CA ALA A 176 20.21 -23.40 -9.07
C ALA A 176 19.05 -24.28 -8.60
N GLY A 177 17.84 -23.91 -9.01
CA GLY A 177 16.60 -24.61 -8.64
C GLY A 177 16.19 -24.39 -7.17
N GLN A 178 16.81 -23.44 -6.47
CA GLN A 178 16.52 -23.17 -5.06
C GLN A 178 15.59 -21.98 -4.89
N ALA A 179 14.78 -22.04 -3.82
CA ALA A 179 14.10 -20.90 -3.24
C ALA A 179 14.75 -20.52 -1.90
N TYR A 180 14.61 -19.25 -1.48
CA TYR A 180 15.16 -18.71 -0.24
C TYR A 180 14.22 -17.70 0.42
N PHE A 181 13.94 -17.84 1.71
CA PHE A 181 13.28 -16.78 2.48
C PHE A 181 14.26 -15.65 2.81
N ILE A 182 13.84 -14.41 2.55
CA ILE A 182 14.64 -13.21 2.78
C ILE A 182 13.91 -12.28 3.73
N SER A 183 14.49 -12.03 4.90
CA SER A 183 14.04 -11.06 5.91
C SER A 183 15.23 -10.41 6.62
N ASP A 184 14.99 -9.38 7.42
CA ASP A 184 16.01 -8.80 8.31
C ASP A 184 16.25 -9.66 9.56
N GLY A 185 15.51 -10.77 9.75
CA GLY A 185 15.71 -11.74 10.83
C GLY A 185 15.28 -11.24 12.22
N ALA A 186 14.47 -10.17 12.28
CA ALA A 186 13.98 -9.56 13.51
C ALA A 186 12.45 -9.40 13.46
N PRO A 187 11.67 -10.50 13.54
CA PRO A 187 10.22 -10.45 13.45
C PRO A 187 9.63 -9.58 14.57
N LEU A 188 8.65 -8.76 14.22
CA LEU A 188 8.02 -7.82 15.14
C LEU A 188 6.55 -7.63 14.77
N ASN A 189 5.80 -6.92 15.61
CA ASN A 189 4.45 -6.55 15.27
C ASN A 189 4.45 -5.52 14.13
N SER A 190 3.67 -5.73 13.07
CA SER A 190 3.59 -4.80 11.94
C SER A 190 3.24 -3.37 12.37
N PHE A 191 2.41 -3.19 13.41
CA PHE A 191 2.04 -1.87 13.91
C PHE A 191 3.20 -1.18 14.66
N GLU A 192 4.14 -1.92 15.22
CA GLU A 192 5.37 -1.35 15.81
C GLU A 192 6.30 -0.80 14.72
N LEU A 193 6.41 -1.49 13.57
CA LEU A 193 7.18 -1.00 12.42
C LEU A 193 6.54 0.24 11.78
N ILE A 194 5.21 0.23 11.65
CA ILE A 194 4.45 1.31 10.99
C ILE A 194 4.36 2.56 11.85
N LYS A 195 4.28 2.42 13.18
CA LYS A 195 4.10 3.54 14.12
C LYS A 195 5.07 4.71 13.91
N PRO A 196 6.40 4.55 13.91
CA PRO A 196 7.32 5.68 13.76
C PRO A 196 7.19 6.39 12.41
N ILE A 197 6.73 5.69 11.36
CA ILE A 197 6.50 6.27 10.03
C ILE A 197 5.25 7.16 10.05
N VAL A 198 4.14 6.65 10.59
CA VAL A 198 2.86 7.37 10.70
C VAL A 198 2.97 8.57 11.64
N GLU A 199 3.58 8.38 12.81
CA GLU A 199 3.82 9.46 13.78
C GLU A 199 4.85 10.46 13.25
N GLY A 200 5.85 9.99 12.50
CA GLY A 200 6.85 10.83 11.85
C GLY A 200 6.24 11.86 10.90
N VAL A 201 5.18 11.50 10.16
CA VAL A 201 4.47 12.43 9.26
C VAL A 201 3.36 13.23 9.96
N GLY A 202 3.17 13.06 11.28
CA GLY A 202 2.27 13.90 12.08
C GLY A 202 0.87 13.33 12.31
N TYR A 203 0.65 12.04 12.04
CA TYR A 203 -0.61 11.36 12.35
C TYR A 203 -0.46 10.40 13.55
N THR A 204 -1.56 10.07 14.21
CA THR A 204 -1.54 9.21 15.40
C THR A 204 -1.90 7.77 15.07
N MET A 205 -1.24 6.81 15.72
CA MET A 205 -1.64 5.40 15.63
C MET A 205 -2.93 5.11 16.40
N PRO A 206 -3.76 4.17 15.89
CA PRO A 206 -4.98 3.77 16.58
C PRO A 206 -4.70 3.03 17.88
N GLN A 207 -5.42 3.40 18.93
CA GLN A 207 -5.31 2.75 20.25
C GLN A 207 -6.16 1.48 20.33
N ARG A 208 -7.29 1.46 19.62
CA ARG A 208 -8.26 0.36 19.62
C ARG A 208 -7.78 -0.80 18.76
N GLU A 209 -8.11 -2.00 19.21
CA GLU A 209 -7.85 -3.24 18.50
C GLU A 209 -9.14 -3.77 17.87
N LEU A 210 -9.01 -4.43 16.72
CA LEU A 210 -10.08 -5.13 16.04
C LEU A 210 -9.67 -6.59 15.91
N SER A 211 -10.52 -7.49 16.40
CA SER A 211 -10.25 -8.93 16.30
C SER A 211 -10.13 -9.35 14.82
N VAL A 212 -9.30 -10.36 14.55
CA VAL A 212 -9.12 -10.90 13.18
C VAL A 212 -10.44 -11.33 12.57
N LYS A 213 -11.33 -11.95 13.35
CA LYS A 213 -12.66 -12.39 12.90
C LYS A 213 -13.52 -11.20 12.45
N SER A 214 -13.58 -10.14 13.25
CA SER A 214 -14.34 -8.92 12.92
C SER A 214 -13.75 -8.19 11.72
N ALA A 215 -12.41 -8.09 11.66
CA ALA A 215 -11.71 -7.50 10.52
C ALA A 215 -11.95 -8.29 9.23
N MET A 216 -12.00 -9.63 9.31
CA MET A 216 -12.30 -10.49 8.17
C MET A 216 -13.73 -10.30 7.66
N THR A 217 -14.73 -10.18 8.54
CA THR A 217 -16.10 -9.86 8.13
C THR A 217 -16.17 -8.52 7.39
N LEU A 218 -15.50 -7.48 7.91
CA LEU A 218 -15.42 -6.18 7.25
C LEU A 218 -14.73 -6.28 5.89
N ALA A 219 -13.63 -7.03 5.82
CA ALA A 219 -12.85 -7.21 4.59
C ALA A 219 -13.63 -7.94 3.49
N TRP A 220 -14.42 -8.96 3.82
CA TRP A 220 -15.32 -9.61 2.87
C TRP A 220 -16.45 -8.70 2.41
N GLY A 221 -16.99 -7.87 3.30
CA GLY A 221 -17.95 -6.83 2.92
C GLY A 221 -17.35 -5.82 1.94
N MET A 222 -16.11 -5.37 2.18
CA MET A 222 -15.36 -4.52 1.24
C MET A 222 -15.09 -5.23 -0.08
N TYR A 223 -14.65 -6.49 -0.06
CA TYR A 223 -14.43 -7.29 -1.27
C TYR A 223 -15.70 -7.37 -2.13
N ALA A 224 -16.84 -7.68 -1.52
CA ALA A 224 -18.13 -7.73 -2.21
C ALA A 224 -18.52 -6.36 -2.79
N PHE A 225 -18.41 -5.28 -2.01
CA PHE A 225 -18.70 -3.93 -2.46
C PHE A 225 -17.85 -3.50 -3.65
N TYR A 226 -16.53 -3.71 -3.59
CA TYR A 226 -15.64 -3.39 -4.70
C TYR A 226 -15.82 -4.32 -5.91
N GLY A 227 -16.32 -5.54 -5.69
CA GLY A 227 -16.77 -6.43 -6.77
C GLY A 227 -17.89 -5.81 -7.61
N LEU A 228 -18.84 -5.11 -6.98
CA LEU A 228 -19.89 -4.35 -7.70
C LEU A 228 -19.29 -3.18 -8.52
N LEU A 229 -18.15 -2.65 -8.08
CA LEU A 229 -17.45 -1.55 -8.74
C LEU A 229 -16.41 -2.03 -9.76
N TYR A 230 -16.31 -3.33 -10.03
CA TYR A 230 -15.27 -3.93 -10.88
C TYR A 230 -15.02 -3.19 -12.20
N PRO A 231 -16.06 -2.81 -13.00
CA PRO A 231 -15.88 -2.10 -14.27
C PRO A 231 -15.19 -0.73 -14.14
N TRP A 232 -15.22 -0.13 -12.95
CA TRP A 232 -14.68 1.21 -12.69
C TRP A 232 -13.44 1.20 -11.81
N LEU A 233 -12.92 0.05 -11.36
CA LEU A 233 -11.79 -0.01 -10.42
C LEU A 233 -10.55 0.78 -10.88
N GLN A 234 -10.30 0.82 -12.19
CA GLN A 234 -9.17 1.56 -12.77
C GLN A 234 -9.37 3.08 -12.78
N LYS A 235 -10.56 3.58 -12.47
CA LYS A 235 -10.83 5.02 -12.42
C LYS A 235 -10.21 5.63 -11.16
N SER A 236 -9.61 6.81 -11.32
CA SER A 236 -8.93 7.55 -10.25
C SER A 236 -9.87 8.06 -9.16
N TRP A 237 -11.16 8.22 -9.46
CA TRP A 237 -12.17 8.67 -8.49
C TRP A 237 -12.72 7.56 -7.59
N ILE A 238 -12.48 6.28 -7.93
CA ILE A 238 -12.81 5.16 -7.04
C ILE A 238 -11.71 5.08 -5.96
N PRO A 239 -12.06 5.24 -4.67
CA PRO A 239 -11.08 5.21 -3.59
C PRO A 239 -10.42 3.83 -3.44
N GLU A 240 -9.30 3.75 -2.73
CA GLU A 240 -8.71 2.46 -2.37
C GLU A 240 -9.57 1.73 -1.33
N PRO A 241 -9.69 0.39 -1.40
CA PRO A 241 -10.37 -0.37 -0.38
C PRO A 241 -9.68 -0.16 0.96
N PHE A 242 -10.52 0.01 1.99
CA PHE A 242 -10.05 0.21 3.36
C PHE A 242 -9.25 -0.98 3.86
N ILE A 243 -9.79 -2.18 3.62
CA ILE A 243 -9.12 -3.44 3.92
C ILE A 243 -9.67 -4.57 3.06
N LEU A 244 -8.78 -5.47 2.63
CA LEU A 244 -9.12 -6.71 1.92
C LEU A 244 -8.72 -7.96 2.72
N PRO A 245 -9.33 -9.13 2.46
CA PRO A 245 -9.12 -10.33 3.27
C PRO A 245 -7.65 -10.75 3.45
N ALA A 246 -6.85 -10.69 2.38
CA ALA A 246 -5.42 -10.99 2.46
C ALA A 246 -4.65 -9.98 3.32
N GLU A 247 -5.04 -8.70 3.35
CA GLU A 247 -4.41 -7.70 4.21
C GLU A 247 -4.69 -7.98 5.69
N VAL A 248 -5.89 -8.47 6.04
CA VAL A 248 -6.21 -8.91 7.41
C VAL A 248 -5.25 -10.00 7.88
N PHE A 249 -4.99 -11.01 7.06
CA PHE A 249 -4.05 -12.08 7.41
C PHE A 249 -2.61 -11.59 7.55
N LYS A 250 -2.15 -10.75 6.61
CA LYS A 250 -0.79 -10.18 6.62
C LYS A 250 -0.44 -9.39 7.88
N VAL A 251 -1.42 -8.85 8.62
CA VAL A 251 -1.15 -8.12 9.88
C VAL A 251 -1.75 -8.80 11.11
N GLY A 252 -2.72 -9.68 10.93
CA GLY A 252 -3.53 -10.26 12.00
C GLY A 252 -3.12 -11.66 12.44
N VAL A 253 -2.21 -12.32 11.73
CA VAL A 253 -1.77 -13.70 12.04
C VAL A 253 -0.25 -13.76 12.07
N THR A 254 0.32 -14.44 13.06
CA THR A 254 1.79 -14.62 13.16
C THR A 254 2.31 -15.43 11.99
N HIS A 255 3.26 -14.86 11.25
CA HIS A 255 3.98 -15.55 10.17
C HIS A 255 5.38 -14.99 10.01
N TYR A 256 6.39 -15.81 10.26
CA TYR A 256 7.79 -15.46 10.02
C TYR A 256 8.59 -16.71 9.63
N CYS A 257 9.62 -16.53 8.80
CA CYS A 257 10.39 -17.60 8.20
C CYS A 257 11.89 -17.43 8.50
N SER A 258 12.57 -18.55 8.62
CA SER A 258 14.01 -18.60 8.84
C SER A 258 14.76 -18.21 7.58
N THR A 259 15.73 -17.29 7.71
CA THR A 259 16.68 -16.96 6.65
C THR A 259 17.92 -17.88 6.67
N TRP A 260 17.87 -19.00 7.41
CA TRP A 260 19.04 -19.86 7.64
C TRP A 260 19.62 -20.39 6.32
N LYS A 261 18.77 -20.89 5.41
CA LYS A 261 19.23 -21.42 4.12
C LYS A 261 19.89 -20.34 3.26
N ALA A 262 19.31 -19.13 3.22
CA ALA A 262 19.90 -17.98 2.55
C ALA A 262 21.28 -17.61 3.12
N ARG A 263 21.46 -17.67 4.45
CA ARG A 263 22.77 -17.46 5.10
C ARG A 263 23.80 -18.50 4.67
N GLN A 264 23.41 -19.78 4.65
CA GLN A 264 24.33 -20.88 4.37
C GLN A 264 24.72 -20.99 2.89
N GLU A 265 23.74 -20.90 1.99
CA GLU A 265 23.98 -21.22 0.57
C GLU A 265 24.38 -20.00 -0.27
N ILE A 266 23.89 -18.81 0.07
CA ILE A 266 24.16 -17.57 -0.68
C ILE A 266 24.84 -16.49 0.16
N GLY A 267 25.15 -16.75 1.43
CA GLY A 267 25.88 -15.81 2.31
C GLY A 267 25.06 -14.60 2.75
N TYR A 268 23.72 -14.65 2.65
CA TYR A 268 22.89 -13.48 2.93
C TYR A 268 22.91 -13.10 4.41
N THR A 269 23.32 -11.86 4.68
CA THR A 269 23.12 -11.17 5.97
C THR A 269 22.61 -9.77 5.70
N ALA A 270 21.76 -9.24 6.57
CA ALA A 270 21.27 -7.87 6.45
C ALA A 270 22.47 -6.89 6.56
N ILE A 271 22.60 -5.99 5.59
CA ILE A 271 23.70 -5.02 5.52
C ILE A 271 23.34 -3.68 6.17
N VAL A 272 22.05 -3.40 6.32
CA VAL A 272 21.52 -2.24 7.04
C VAL A 272 20.75 -2.74 8.27
N ASP A 273 21.11 -2.21 9.43
CA ASP A 273 20.41 -2.47 10.69
C ASP A 273 19.00 -1.84 10.68
N LYS A 274 18.07 -2.46 11.40
CA LYS A 274 16.67 -2.05 11.48
C LYS A 274 16.51 -0.60 11.96
N LYS A 275 17.32 -0.12 12.91
CA LYS A 275 17.22 1.25 13.42
C LYS A 275 17.55 2.26 12.33
N ASP A 276 18.68 2.10 11.66
CA ASP A 276 19.10 2.97 10.55
C ASP A 276 18.11 2.88 9.38
N ALA A 277 17.65 1.68 9.04
CA ALA A 277 16.61 1.47 8.02
C ALA A 277 15.31 2.24 8.35
N LEU A 278 14.84 2.19 9.60
CA LEU A 278 13.66 2.93 10.04
C LEU A 278 13.88 4.44 10.03
N ASP A 279 15.03 4.93 10.52
CA ASP A 279 15.36 6.36 10.55
C ASP A 279 15.38 6.96 9.13
N ARG A 280 16.00 6.24 8.18
CA ARG A 280 15.99 6.60 6.74
C ARG A 280 14.57 6.59 6.17
N THR A 281 13.76 5.59 6.51
CA THR A 281 12.37 5.46 6.05
C THR A 281 11.51 6.61 6.55
N VAL A 282 11.59 6.93 7.85
CA VAL A 282 10.85 8.03 8.48
C VAL A 282 11.26 9.37 7.86
N THR A 283 12.56 9.59 7.65
CA THR A 283 13.08 10.82 7.03
C THR A 283 12.53 10.98 5.61
N TYR A 284 12.63 9.93 4.79
CA TYR A 284 12.07 9.93 3.44
C TYR A 284 10.56 10.27 3.43
N TRP A 285 9.78 9.66 4.32
CA TRP A 285 8.33 9.91 4.39
C TRP A 285 7.99 11.30 4.91
N LYS A 286 8.75 11.85 5.86
CA LYS A 286 8.61 13.25 6.30
C LYS A 286 8.85 14.22 5.16
N GLU A 287 9.95 14.03 4.43
CA GLU A 287 10.30 14.87 3.27
C GLU A 287 9.23 14.79 2.19
N ARG A 288 8.83 13.57 1.80
CA ARG A 288 7.77 13.36 0.83
C ARG A 288 6.45 14.00 1.26
N HIS A 289 6.01 13.74 2.49
CA HIS A 289 4.75 14.27 3.02
C HIS A 289 4.76 15.81 3.08
N SER A 290 5.91 16.42 3.38
CA SER A 290 6.04 17.89 3.38
C SER A 290 5.78 18.52 2.01
N GLN A 291 5.94 17.76 0.93
CA GLN A 291 5.70 18.22 -0.44
C GLN A 291 4.28 17.95 -0.93
N GLU A 292 3.51 17.12 -0.25
CA GLU A 292 2.14 16.75 -0.61
C GLU A 292 1.11 17.71 -0.01
N LEU A 293 -0.03 17.86 -0.67
CA LEU A 293 -1.17 18.59 -0.13
C LEU A 293 -1.76 17.81 1.05
N ASP A 294 -1.77 18.44 2.22
CA ASP A 294 -2.43 17.90 3.41
C ASP A 294 -3.86 18.44 3.52
N GLY A 295 -4.70 17.82 4.33
CA GLY A 295 -6.09 18.22 4.42
C GLY A 295 -6.88 17.56 5.55
N PRO A 296 -8.12 18.02 5.75
CA PRO A 296 -8.96 17.54 6.84
C PRO A 296 -9.45 16.10 6.60
N PRO A 297 -9.88 15.40 7.66
CA PRO A 297 -10.35 14.03 7.58
C PRO A 297 -11.62 13.90 6.73
N LEU A 298 -11.95 12.67 6.32
CA LEU A 298 -13.08 12.40 5.41
C LEU A 298 -14.42 12.92 5.94
N LEU A 299 -14.64 12.89 7.25
CA LEU A 299 -15.87 13.41 7.87
C LEU A 299 -16.06 14.91 7.63
N SER A 300 -14.98 15.69 7.58
CA SER A 300 -15.06 17.12 7.25
C SER A 300 -15.52 17.31 5.80
N TRP A 301 -15.00 16.52 4.86
CA TRP A 301 -15.45 16.54 3.47
C TRP A 301 -16.93 16.22 3.34
N ILE A 302 -17.38 15.13 3.97
CA ILE A 302 -18.79 14.70 3.93
C ILE A 302 -19.70 15.78 4.52
N PHE A 303 -19.35 16.30 5.71
CA PHE A 303 -20.19 17.26 6.41
C PHE A 303 -20.27 18.61 5.68
N LEU A 304 -19.15 19.12 5.17
CA LEU A 304 -19.11 20.44 4.54
C LEU A 304 -19.71 20.42 3.13
N LEU A 305 -19.33 19.46 2.29
CA LEU A 305 -19.91 19.34 0.95
C LEU A 305 -21.39 18.93 1.03
N GLY A 306 -21.70 17.95 1.88
CA GLY A 306 -23.07 17.52 2.12
C GLY A 306 -23.93 18.64 2.70
N GLY A 307 -23.43 19.36 3.70
CA GLY A 307 -24.12 20.50 4.32
C GLY A 307 -24.39 21.63 3.34
N MET A 308 -23.39 22.03 2.54
CA MET A 308 -23.56 23.04 1.48
C MET A 308 -24.57 22.60 0.42
N PHE A 309 -24.52 21.33 0.01
CA PHE A 309 -25.47 20.77 -0.95
C PHE A 309 -26.90 20.73 -0.38
N LEU A 310 -27.08 20.27 0.86
CA LEU A 310 -28.38 20.26 1.51
C LEU A 310 -28.95 21.68 1.69
N LEU A 311 -28.12 22.65 2.05
CA LEU A 311 -28.52 24.05 2.15
C LEU A 311 -28.96 24.61 0.79
N PHE A 312 -28.23 24.30 -0.28
CA PHE A 312 -28.61 24.65 -1.65
C PHE A 312 -29.97 24.05 -2.02
N LEU A 313 -30.20 22.76 -1.72
CA LEU A 313 -31.47 22.11 -2.00
C LEU A 313 -32.64 22.78 -1.25
N CYS A 314 -32.48 23.09 0.04
CA CYS A 314 -33.51 23.76 0.84
C CYS A 314 -33.92 25.14 0.30
N VAL A 315 -33.00 25.83 -0.37
CA VAL A 315 -33.18 27.20 -0.88
C VAL A 315 -33.78 27.22 -2.28
N TYR A 316 -33.29 26.37 -3.19
CA TYR A 316 -33.58 26.50 -4.62
C TYR A 316 -34.46 25.40 -5.18
N VAL A 317 -34.58 24.24 -4.52
CA VAL A 317 -35.43 23.17 -5.02
C VAL A 317 -36.85 23.33 -4.46
N PRO A 318 -37.87 23.49 -5.32
CA PRO A 318 -39.24 23.68 -4.85
C PRO A 318 -39.82 22.42 -4.21
N ALA A 319 -40.80 22.62 -3.32
CA ALA A 319 -41.45 21.56 -2.54
C ALA A 319 -41.82 20.28 -3.32
N PRO A 320 -42.50 20.39 -4.49
CA PRO A 320 -42.96 19.21 -5.21
C PRO A 320 -41.82 18.38 -5.80
N PHE A 321 -40.63 18.98 -5.96
CA PHE A 321 -39.49 18.38 -6.66
C PHE A 321 -38.44 17.77 -5.71
N MET A 322 -38.49 18.04 -4.39
CA MET A 322 -37.55 17.42 -3.43
C MET A 322 -37.95 15.99 -3.01
N GLY A 323 -39.20 15.58 -3.27
CA GLY A 323 -39.70 14.24 -2.95
C GLY A 323 -39.42 13.85 -1.48
N PRO A 324 -38.76 12.71 -1.21
CA PRO A 324 -38.51 12.23 0.15
C PRO A 324 -37.55 13.12 0.95
N LEU A 325 -36.87 14.10 0.35
CA LEU A 325 -35.97 15.04 1.05
C LEU A 325 -36.70 16.29 1.56
N GLU A 326 -38.02 16.39 1.36
CA GLU A 326 -38.84 17.51 1.82
C GLU A 326 -38.65 17.82 3.30
N PHE A 327 -38.53 16.80 4.15
CA PHE A 327 -38.34 16.98 5.59
C PHE A 327 -37.09 17.81 5.93
N ILE A 328 -36.03 17.79 5.09
CA ILE A 328 -34.82 18.59 5.30
C ILE A 328 -35.13 20.08 5.16
N ARG A 329 -35.97 20.44 4.18
CA ARG A 329 -36.45 21.81 3.99
C ARG A 329 -37.33 22.26 5.15
N TRP A 330 -38.19 21.38 5.66
CA TRP A 330 -38.97 21.63 6.88
C TRP A 330 -38.09 21.89 8.09
N ILE A 331 -37.05 21.07 8.31
CA ILE A 331 -36.08 21.29 9.40
C ILE A 331 -35.37 22.64 9.22
N GLY A 332 -34.91 22.94 8.01
CA GLY A 332 -34.27 24.22 7.70
C GLY A 332 -35.19 25.42 8.01
N LEU A 333 -36.44 25.37 7.56
CA LEU A 333 -37.42 26.43 7.83
C LEU A 333 -37.87 26.47 9.29
N PHE A 334 -37.93 25.33 9.97
CA PHE A 334 -38.22 25.27 11.40
C PHE A 334 -37.13 25.99 12.22
N ILE A 335 -35.86 25.76 11.88
CA ILE A 335 -34.71 26.37 12.55
C ILE A 335 -34.59 27.85 12.18
N PHE A 336 -34.60 28.18 10.89
CA PHE A 336 -34.26 29.51 10.38
C PHE A 336 -35.47 30.41 10.07
N ARG A 337 -36.69 29.89 10.27
CA ARG A 337 -38.00 30.58 10.23
C ARG A 337 -38.41 31.21 8.90
N SER A 338 -37.51 31.37 7.93
CA SER A 338 -37.79 32.00 6.63
C SER A 338 -36.89 31.49 5.51
N GLN A 339 -37.43 31.44 4.29
CA GLN A 339 -36.69 31.14 3.05
C GLN A 339 -35.64 32.21 2.73
N GLU A 340 -35.92 33.49 3.01
CA GLU A 340 -34.94 34.55 2.78
C GLU A 340 -33.74 34.42 3.73
N THR A 341 -33.98 34.01 4.99
CA THR A 341 -32.89 33.74 5.94
C THR A 341 -31.99 32.62 5.42
N LEU A 342 -32.56 31.53 4.91
CA LEU A 342 -31.79 30.43 4.32
C LEU A 342 -30.95 30.87 3.11
N ARG A 343 -31.49 31.74 2.23
CA ARG A 343 -30.74 32.33 1.11
C ARG A 343 -29.57 33.17 1.59
N ILE A 344 -29.81 34.06 2.55
CA ILE A 344 -28.77 34.91 3.14
C ILE A 344 -27.67 34.03 3.75
N ILE A 345 -28.02 32.99 4.50
CA ILE A 345 -27.05 32.05 5.08
C ILE A 345 -26.23 31.37 3.99
N LEU A 346 -26.86 30.87 2.92
CA LEU A 346 -26.16 30.25 1.81
C LEU A 346 -25.19 31.20 1.12
N TYR A 347 -25.61 32.45 0.85
CA TYR A 347 -24.74 33.45 0.24
C TYR A 347 -23.57 33.83 1.14
N LEU A 348 -23.82 34.02 2.45
CA LEU A 348 -22.76 34.30 3.42
C LEU A 348 -21.78 33.12 3.53
N ALA A 349 -22.27 31.88 3.52
CA ALA A 349 -21.41 30.68 3.53
C ALA A 349 -20.56 30.59 2.25
N CYS A 350 -21.16 30.78 1.07
CA CYS A 350 -20.42 30.81 -0.20
C CYS A 350 -19.37 31.93 -0.23
N LEU A 351 -19.71 33.13 0.26
CA LEU A 351 -18.79 34.25 0.34
C LEU A 351 -17.64 33.95 1.31
N ALA A 352 -17.92 33.36 2.48
CA ALA A 352 -16.90 32.96 3.45
C ALA A 352 -15.91 31.96 2.82
N HIS A 353 -16.41 30.91 2.18
CA HIS A 353 -15.59 29.92 1.48
C HIS A 353 -14.73 30.55 0.38
N LEU A 354 -15.28 31.49 -0.40
CA LEU A 354 -14.53 32.21 -1.44
C LEU A 354 -13.40 33.06 -0.84
N LEU A 355 -13.70 33.84 0.20
CA LEU A 355 -12.71 34.67 0.88
C LEU A 355 -11.61 33.82 1.53
N GLU A 356 -11.98 32.72 2.17
CA GLU A 356 -11.04 31.76 2.75
C GLU A 356 -10.18 31.09 1.69
N GLY A 357 -10.76 30.73 0.54
CA GLY A 357 -10.02 30.21 -0.61
C GLY A 357 -8.99 31.20 -1.13
N ILE A 358 -9.38 32.45 -1.37
CA ILE A 358 -8.48 33.54 -1.81
C ILE A 358 -7.37 33.76 -0.77
N TYR A 359 -7.72 33.81 0.51
CA TYR A 359 -6.75 33.95 1.59
C TYR A 359 -5.78 32.76 1.63
N ALA A 360 -6.27 31.54 1.49
CA ALA A 360 -5.46 30.34 1.41
C ALA A 360 -4.48 30.39 0.22
N TRP A 361 -4.92 30.87 -0.94
CA TRP A 361 -4.02 31.10 -2.08
C TRP A 361 -2.88 32.05 -1.73
N ILE A 362 -3.19 33.22 -1.15
CA ILE A 362 -2.19 34.23 -0.78
C ILE A 362 -1.17 33.68 0.22
N VAL A 363 -1.64 32.96 1.24
CA VAL A 363 -0.76 32.32 2.24
C VAL A 363 0.07 31.21 1.60
N ALA A 364 -0.54 30.35 0.79
CA ALA A 364 0.14 29.23 0.15
C ALA A 364 1.20 29.70 -0.87
N MET A 365 0.99 30.80 -1.58
CA MET A 365 2.02 31.35 -2.46
C MET A 365 3.34 31.70 -1.74
N LYS A 366 3.28 31.98 -0.43
CA LYS A 366 4.46 32.23 0.43
C LYS A 366 4.95 30.94 1.12
N ALA A 367 4.01 30.16 1.66
CA ALA A 367 4.33 29.00 2.50
C ALA A 367 4.57 27.71 1.69
N ASP A 368 3.78 27.45 0.66
CA ASP A 368 3.73 26.18 -0.09
C ASP A 368 3.30 26.43 -1.55
N ARG A 369 4.17 27.11 -2.29
CA ARG A 369 3.89 27.57 -3.67
C ARG A 369 3.54 26.42 -4.61
N LYS A 370 4.16 25.25 -4.41
CA LYS A 370 3.94 24.04 -5.22
C LYS A 370 2.47 23.59 -5.15
N ASN A 371 1.85 23.67 -3.97
CA ASN A 371 0.48 23.22 -3.75
C ASN A 371 -0.55 24.37 -3.67
N ALA A 372 -0.19 25.60 -4.03
CA ALA A 372 -1.07 26.77 -3.87
C ALA A 372 -2.45 26.61 -4.52
N ARG A 373 -2.51 26.01 -5.72
CA ARG A 373 -3.78 25.65 -6.39
C ARG A 373 -4.60 24.65 -5.58
N GLY A 374 -3.96 23.62 -5.04
CA GLY A 374 -4.60 22.62 -4.21
C GLY A 374 -5.18 23.24 -2.94
N TRP A 375 -4.41 24.08 -2.25
CA TRP A 375 -4.87 24.82 -1.07
C TRP A 375 -6.06 25.74 -1.37
N PHE A 376 -6.06 26.44 -2.50
CA PHE A 376 -7.19 27.27 -2.92
C PHE A 376 -8.45 26.42 -3.11
N TRP A 377 -8.41 25.38 -3.95
CA TRP A 377 -9.60 24.59 -4.25
C TRP A 377 -10.10 23.78 -3.05
N GLN A 378 -9.19 23.23 -2.24
CA GLN A 378 -9.55 22.51 -1.02
C GLN A 378 -10.20 23.45 0.00
N THR A 379 -9.66 24.65 0.20
CA THR A 379 -10.25 25.63 1.12
C THR A 379 -11.52 26.26 0.56
N LEU A 380 -11.65 26.44 -0.75
CA LEU A 380 -12.91 26.85 -1.36
C LEU A 380 -14.01 25.81 -1.10
N ALA A 381 -13.67 24.52 -1.17
CA ALA A 381 -14.62 23.44 -0.91
C ALA A 381 -14.94 23.26 0.58
N LEU A 382 -13.95 23.42 1.46
CA LEU A 382 -14.05 22.99 2.86
C LEU A 382 -13.96 24.13 3.88
N GLY A 383 -13.71 25.34 3.42
CA GLY A 383 -13.54 26.51 4.27
C GLY A 383 -12.44 26.35 5.33
N TYR A 384 -12.69 26.96 6.50
CA TYR A 384 -11.75 27.03 7.61
C TYR A 384 -11.09 25.71 8.03
N PRO A 385 -11.78 24.55 8.10
CA PRO A 385 -11.15 23.25 8.35
C PRO A 385 -9.97 22.90 7.42
N SER A 386 -9.98 23.32 6.16
CA SER A 386 -8.82 23.18 5.28
C SER A 386 -7.77 24.26 5.58
N LEU A 387 -8.20 25.51 5.76
CA LEU A 387 -7.32 26.65 6.04
C LEU A 387 -6.43 26.42 7.28
N GLN A 388 -6.95 25.79 8.33
CA GLN A 388 -6.18 25.47 9.54
C GLN A 388 -4.92 24.64 9.27
N TYR A 389 -4.96 23.72 8.32
CA TYR A 389 -3.80 22.89 7.97
C TYR A 389 -2.73 23.74 7.26
N LEU A 390 -3.14 24.61 6.34
CA LEU A 390 -2.24 25.54 5.67
C LEU A 390 -1.58 26.51 6.67
N LEU A 391 -2.36 27.04 7.63
CA LEU A 391 -1.84 27.96 8.64
C LEU A 391 -0.78 27.29 9.52
N LYS A 392 -1.03 26.05 9.99
CA LYS A 392 -0.04 25.25 10.73
C LYS A 392 1.23 25.01 9.90
N ARG A 393 1.09 24.72 8.59
CA ARG A 393 2.24 24.54 7.69
C ARG A 393 3.04 25.83 7.52
N ALA A 394 2.36 26.97 7.37
CA ALA A 394 2.99 28.28 7.25
C ALA A 394 3.75 28.67 8.54
N GLU A 395 3.19 28.36 9.71
CA GLU A 395 3.83 28.59 11.01
C GLU A 395 5.12 27.75 11.17
N LYS A 396 5.05 26.44 10.87
CA LYS A 396 6.24 25.57 10.89
C LYS A 396 7.37 26.09 10.00
N LYS A 397 7.04 26.60 8.80
CA LYS A 397 8.04 27.15 7.88
C LYS A 397 8.70 28.42 8.43
N LYS A 398 7.93 29.30 9.08
CA LYS A 398 8.49 30.51 9.74
C LYS A 398 9.47 30.15 10.85
N LEU A 399 9.20 29.08 11.61
CA LEU A 399 10.08 28.61 12.68
C LEU A 399 11.42 28.05 12.16
N HIS A 400 11.45 27.48 10.96
CA HIS A 400 12.70 26.97 10.36
C HIS A 400 13.54 28.06 9.66
N GLN A 401 13.00 29.26 9.49
CA GLN A 401 13.68 30.40 8.86
C GLN A 401 14.25 31.39 9.89
N LYS A 402 13.93 31.21 11.17
CA LYS A 402 14.56 31.90 12.31
C LYS A 402 15.62 30.99 12.89
#